data_AF-A0A7X7DWE6-F1
#
_entry.id   AF-A0A7X7DWE6-F1
#
_cell.length_a   1.000
_cell.length_b   1.000
_cell.length_c   1.000
_cell.angle_alpha   90.00
_cell.angle_beta   90.00
_cell.angle_gamma   90.00
#
_symmetry.space_group_name_H-M   'P 1'
#
loop_
_entity.id
_entity.type
_entity.pdbx_description
1 polymer ?
#
loop_
_entity_poly.entity_id
_entity_poly.type
_entity_poly.pdbx_seq_one_letter_code
_entity_poly.pdbx_strand_id
1 'polypeptide(L)' 'MRKCVVTGVAGFIGSNLAEHLLALGDEVVGIDNFSTGKEKSIER' A
#
# COMPACT_ATOMS: atom_id res chain seq x y z
N MET A 1 13.69 11.86 1.56
CA MET A 1 12.35 11.82 2.18
C MET A 1 11.37 12.53 1.28
N ARG A 2 10.53 11.76 0.58
CA ARG A 2 9.44 12.22 -0.27
C ARG A 2 8.11 11.98 0.45
N LYS A 3 7.07 12.70 0.04
CA LYS A 3 5.68 12.43 0.44
C LYS A 3 4.97 11.75 -0.74
N CYS A 4 4.42 10.57 -0.52
CA CYS A 4 3.79 9.76 -1.54
C CYS A 4 2.34 9.44 -1.18
N VAL A 5 1.44 9.50 -2.17
CA VAL A 5 0.07 9.00 -2.05
C VAL A 5 -0.05 7.70 -2.84
N VAL A 6 -0.47 6.63 -2.19
CA VAL A 6 -0.67 5.32 -2.83
C VAL A 6 -2.17 5.01 -2.84
N THR A 7 -2.76 4.99 -4.03
CA THR A 7 -4.15 4.56 -4.24
C THR A 7 -4.22 3.06 -4.47
N GLY A 8 -5.26 2.39 -3.95
CA GLY A 8 -5.34 0.93 -3.99
C GLY A 8 -4.36 0.27 -3.00
N VAL A 9 -4.03 0.96 -1.89
CA VAL A 9 -2.98 0.55 -0.94
C VAL A 9 -3.29 -0.79 -0.25
N ALA A 10 -4.55 -1.20 -0.17
CA ALA A 10 -4.94 -2.47 0.41
C ALA A 10 -4.88 -3.63 -0.60
N GLY A 11 -4.61 -3.33 -1.88
CA GLY A 11 -4.41 -4.32 -2.93
C GLY A 11 -2.97 -4.87 -2.99
N PHE A 12 -2.79 -5.98 -3.70
CA PHE A 12 -1.50 -6.69 -3.82
C PHE A 12 -0.32 -5.78 -4.20
N ILE A 13 -0.48 -4.97 -5.25
CA ILE A 13 0.59 -4.08 -5.73
C ILE A 13 0.76 -2.88 -4.79
N GLY A 14 -0.36 -2.30 -4.35
CA GLY A 14 -0.36 -1.09 -3.52
C GLY A 14 0.31 -1.32 -2.16
N SER A 15 0.07 -2.48 -1.53
CA SER A 15 0.66 -2.82 -0.24
C SER A 15 2.18 -3.02 -0.34
N ASN A 16 2.64 -3.77 -1.33
CA ASN A 16 4.07 -4.00 -1.59
C ASN A 16 4.80 -2.70 -1.94
N LEU A 17 4.17 -1.83 -2.75
CA LEU A 17 4.73 -0.51 -3.08
C LEU A 17 4.84 0.38 -1.83
N ALA A 18 3.80 0.42 -0.99
CA ALA A 18 3.80 1.20 0.24
C ALA A 18 4.89 0.72 1.20
N GLU A 19 5.05 -0.59 1.38
CA GLU A 19 6.13 -1.18 2.18
C GLU A 19 7.52 -0.78 1.65
N HIS A 20 7.74 -0.88 0.35
CA HIS A 20 9.00 -0.49 -0.28
C HIS A 20 9.33 1.00 -0.07
N LEU A 21 8.34 1.90 -0.26
CA LEU A 21 8.51 3.33 -0.04
C LEU A 21 8.82 3.67 1.42
N LEU A 22 8.14 3.02 2.37
CA LEU A 22 8.42 3.14 3.79
C LEU A 22 9.85 2.69 4.13
N ALA A 23 10.31 1.57 3.55
CA ALA A 23 11.68 1.07 3.73
C ALA A 23 12.76 2.04 3.18
N LEU A 24 12.42 2.85 2.18
CA LEU A 24 13.29 3.92 1.66
C LEU A 24 13.27 5.19 2.52
N GLY A 25 12.47 5.24 3.57
CA GLY A 25 12.33 6.41 4.45
C GLY A 25 11.44 7.51 3.87
N ASP A 26 10.52 7.16 2.97
CA ASP A 26 9.50 8.08 2.48
C ASP A 26 8.25 8.07 3.39
N GLU A 27 7.53 9.19 3.41
CA GLU A 27 6.25 9.32 4.10
C GLU A 27 5.12 8.92 3.15
N VAL A 28 4.29 7.95 3.55
CA VAL A 28 3.27 7.36 2.68
C VAL A 28 1.87 7.58 3.26
N VAL A 29 0.97 8.11 2.43
CA VAL A 29 -0.48 8.16 2.70
C VAL A 29 -1.19 7.18 1.78
N GLY A 30 -1.83 6.17 2.35
CA GLY A 30 -2.58 5.16 1.62
C GLY A 30 -4.07 5.52 1.47
N ILE A 31 -4.65 5.31 0.29
CA ILE A 31 -6.08 5.48 0.00
C ILE A 31 -6.60 4.20 -0.65
N ASP A 32 -7.70 3.65 -0.15
CA ASP A 32 -8.37 2.50 -0.73
C ASP A 32 -9.88 2.61 -0.51
N ASN A 33 -10.67 2.07 -1.44
CA ASN A 33 -12.14 2.01 -1.36
C ASN A 33 -12.66 0.58 -1.13
N PHE A 34 -11.76 -0.40 -1.00
CA PHE A 34 -12.02 -1.82 -0.81
C PHE A 34 -12.93 -2.47 -1.87
N SER A 35 -13.09 -1.85 -3.05
CA SER A 35 -14.07 -2.31 -4.04
C SER A 35 -13.76 -3.67 -4.65
N THR A 36 -12.48 -4.08 -4.63
CA THR A 36 -12.02 -5.39 -5.13
C THR A 36 -11.81 -6.41 -4.02
N GLY A 37 -12.22 -6.08 -2.78
CA GLY A 37 -12.03 -6.83 -1.53
C GLY A 37 -11.74 -8.31 -1.71
N LYS A 38 -10.45 -8.64 -1.88
CA LYS A 38 -9.98 -10.01 -1.65
C LYS A 38 -9.52 -10.03 -0.21
N GLU A 39 -10.33 -10.63 0.67
CA GLU A 39 -9.99 -11.04 2.04
C GLU A 39 -8.79 -12.02 2.12
N LYS A 40 -7.92 -12.06 1.12
CA LYS A 40 -6.76 -12.93 1.06
C LYS A 40 -5.53 -12.13 0.66
N SER A 41 -4.89 -11.56 1.68
CA SER A 41 -3.43 -11.55 1.74
C SER A 41 -3.01 -12.03 3.12
N ILE A 42 -3.57 -13.18 3.55
CA ILE A 42 -2.91 -14.02 4.55
C ILE A 42 -1.88 -14.82 3.77
N GLU A 43 -0.63 -14.39 3.80
CA GLU A 43 0.50 -15.30 3.78
C GLU A 43 1.62 -14.60 4.55
N ARG A 44 2.05 -15.27 5.61
CA ARG A 44 3.16 -14.88 6.49
C ARG A 44 4.48 -15.11 5.79
#